data_AF-K6U574-F1
#
_entry.id   AF-K6U574-F1
#
_cell.length_a   1.000
_cell.length_b   1.000
_cell.length_c   1.000
_cell.angle_alpha   90.00
_cell.angle_beta   90.00
_cell.angle_gamma   90.00
#
_symmetry.space_group_name_H-M   'P 1'
#
loop_
_entity.id
_entity.type
_entity.pdbx_description
1 polymer ?
#
loop_
_entity_poly.entity_id
_entity_poly.type
_entity_poly.pdbx_seq_one_letter_code
_entity_poly.pdbx_strand_id
1 'polypeptide(L)'
;MEIKLKSKWLEDCLCKILDKKDNILKEEYLKKIKYIRIGTSNDYELQLSLQAPPKKFIPSDCGDEYECCCIYNVTKFNSIDEFLEINKWSDSYSLELKEEVVEEQSNIFDRESENISMESSKFEESLESFAPYEEEYEDDAENESLLNTDDFKYFTELEGLRFMDCCIEIHKIDFLKVLNKLRILELGTVSLESIDGVEELKNLEELCIWRN
;
A
#
# COMPACT_ATOMS: atom_id res chain seq x y z
N MET A 1 -21.38 -6.08 11.07
CA MET A 1 -22.28 -5.28 10.21
C MET A 1 -21.98 -5.66 8.77
N GLU A 2 -22.98 -5.80 7.90
CA GLU A 2 -22.72 -6.02 6.46
C GLU A 2 -22.03 -4.79 5.87
N ILE A 3 -20.99 -5.04 5.09
CA ILE A 3 -20.21 -4.01 4.41
C ILE A 3 -20.49 -4.13 2.92
N LYS A 4 -20.66 -2.97 2.29
CA LYS A 4 -20.63 -2.82 0.83
C LYS A 4 -19.51 -1.85 0.50
N LEU A 5 -18.55 -2.33 -0.28
CA LEU A 5 -17.47 -1.48 -0.76
C LEU A 5 -17.94 -0.66 -1.94
N LYS A 6 -17.31 0.50 -2.15
CA LYS A 6 -17.48 1.28 -3.38
C LYS A 6 -16.74 0.62 -4.55
N SER A 7 -15.62 -0.05 -4.26
CA SER A 7 -14.85 -0.85 -5.21
C SER A 7 -15.43 -2.24 -5.36
N LYS A 8 -16.24 -2.44 -6.41
CA LYS A 8 -16.89 -3.73 -6.63
C LYS A 8 -15.90 -4.87 -6.90
N TRP A 9 -14.88 -4.60 -7.70
CA TRP A 9 -13.82 -5.57 -7.98
C TRP A 9 -13.05 -5.98 -6.71
N LEU A 10 -12.70 -5.02 -5.83
CA LEU A 10 -12.07 -5.30 -4.54
C LEU A 10 -12.98 -6.15 -3.64
N GLU A 11 -14.29 -5.84 -3.59
CA GLU A 11 -15.28 -6.62 -2.84
C GLU A 11 -15.31 -8.08 -3.29
N ASP A 12 -15.29 -8.32 -4.60
CA ASP A 12 -15.34 -9.67 -5.17
C ASP A 12 -14.03 -10.44 -4.88
N CYS A 13 -12.87 -9.78 -4.96
CA CYS A 13 -11.59 -10.38 -4.59
C CYS A 13 -11.54 -10.74 -3.09
N LEU A 14 -12.08 -9.87 -2.22
CA LEU A 14 -12.19 -10.14 -0.79
C LEU A 14 -13.11 -11.34 -0.51
N CYS A 15 -14.23 -11.45 -1.21
CA CYS A 15 -15.12 -12.60 -1.08
C CYS A 15 -14.41 -13.91 -1.46
N LYS A 16 -13.57 -13.88 -2.50
CA LYS A 16 -12.76 -15.03 -2.92
C LYS A 16 -11.75 -15.46 -1.85
N ILE A 17 -10.85 -14.56 -1.41
CA ILE A 17 -9.82 -14.92 -0.41
C ILE A 17 -10.41 -15.31 0.95
N LEU A 18 -11.56 -14.76 1.31
CA LEU A 18 -12.24 -15.07 2.58
C LEU A 18 -13.19 -16.27 2.50
N ASP A 19 -13.30 -16.93 1.34
CA ASP A 19 -14.27 -18.02 1.05
C ASP A 19 -15.70 -17.63 1.48
N LYS A 20 -16.22 -16.55 0.88
CA LYS A 20 -17.55 -15.97 1.13
C LYS A 20 -18.44 -16.19 -0.08
N LYS A 21 -19.02 -17.39 -0.18
CA LYS A 21 -19.88 -17.82 -1.30
C LYS A 21 -21.23 -17.11 -1.39
N ASP A 22 -21.64 -16.45 -0.31
CA ASP A 22 -22.85 -15.61 -0.26
C ASP A 22 -22.60 -14.17 -0.73
N ASN A 23 -21.35 -13.81 -1.04
CA ASN A 23 -20.91 -12.46 -1.39
C ASN A 23 -21.25 -11.42 -0.31
N ILE A 24 -21.32 -11.85 0.96
CA ILE A 24 -21.60 -10.97 2.09
C ILE A 24 -20.31 -10.73 2.87
N LEU A 25 -19.79 -9.50 2.78
CA LEU A 25 -18.68 -9.04 3.61
C LEU A 25 -19.20 -8.46 4.92
N LYS A 26 -18.42 -8.67 5.98
CA LYS A 26 -18.64 -8.08 7.29
C LYS A 26 -17.33 -7.55 7.83
N GLU A 27 -17.41 -6.54 8.69
CA GLU A 27 -16.25 -5.89 9.29
C GLU A 27 -15.31 -6.88 9.98
N GLU A 28 -15.86 -7.87 10.70
CA GLU A 28 -15.06 -8.90 11.36
C GLU A 28 -14.23 -9.77 10.39
N TYR A 29 -14.62 -9.85 9.13
CA TYR A 29 -13.88 -10.61 8.12
C TYR A 29 -12.72 -9.77 7.56
N LEU A 30 -12.94 -8.46 7.35
CA LEU A 30 -11.92 -7.56 6.82
C LEU A 30 -10.78 -7.33 7.81
N LYS A 31 -11.02 -7.51 9.10
CA LYS A 31 -9.98 -7.57 10.15
C LYS A 31 -8.98 -8.71 9.99
N LYS A 32 -9.26 -9.69 9.12
CA LYS A 32 -8.31 -10.77 8.80
C LYS A 32 -7.34 -10.38 7.69
N ILE A 33 -7.63 -9.34 6.91
CA ILE A 33 -6.74 -8.87 5.86
C ILE A 33 -5.57 -8.15 6.52
N LYS A 34 -4.36 -8.60 6.23
CA LYS A 34 -3.13 -8.13 6.84
C LYS A 34 -2.20 -7.41 5.87
N TYR A 35 -2.35 -7.70 4.58
CA TYR A 35 -1.56 -7.09 3.55
C TYR A 35 -2.37 -6.87 2.28
N ILE A 36 -2.17 -5.72 1.64
CA ILE A 36 -2.74 -5.34 0.35
C ILE A 36 -1.61 -4.75 -0.50
N ARG A 37 -1.42 -5.27 -1.71
CA ARG A 37 -0.67 -4.60 -2.79
C ARG A 37 -1.62 -4.35 -3.94
N ILE A 38 -1.63 -3.12 -4.46
CA ILE A 38 -2.35 -2.77 -5.68
C ILE A 38 -1.34 -2.19 -6.66
N GLY A 39 -1.40 -2.61 -7.93
CA GLY A 39 -0.58 -2.07 -9.00
C GLY A 39 -1.41 -1.75 -10.22
N THR A 40 -1.00 -0.74 -11.00
CA THR A 40 -1.73 -0.32 -12.23
C THR A 40 -0.82 -0.08 -13.44
N SER A 41 0.50 -0.30 -13.32
CA SER A 41 1.50 0.08 -14.33
C SER A 41 1.42 -0.70 -15.66
N ASN A 42 1.11 -1.99 -15.60
CA ASN A 42 1.10 -2.89 -16.78
C ASN A 42 -0.22 -3.63 -16.95
N ASP A 43 -1.10 -3.56 -15.95
CA ASP A 43 -2.51 -3.91 -15.88
C ASP A 43 -2.91 -3.71 -14.41
N TYR A 44 -4.20 -3.69 -14.10
CA TYR A 44 -4.63 -3.67 -12.70
C TYR A 44 -4.30 -4.99 -12.01
N GLU A 45 -3.56 -4.93 -10.92
CA GLU A 45 -3.16 -6.09 -10.14
C GLU A 45 -3.53 -5.86 -8.67
N LEU A 46 -4.06 -6.89 -8.04
CA LEU A 46 -4.31 -6.91 -6.60
C LEU A 46 -3.68 -8.15 -6.00
N GLN A 47 -2.92 -7.97 -4.93
CA GLN A 47 -2.46 -9.07 -4.08
C GLN A 47 -2.94 -8.87 -2.66
N LEU A 48 -3.45 -9.95 -2.05
CA LEU A 48 -3.99 -9.95 -0.70
C LEU A 48 -3.33 -11.05 0.13
N SER A 49 -3.13 -10.81 1.43
CA SER A 49 -2.82 -11.88 2.38
C SER A 49 -3.52 -11.71 3.72
N LEU A 50 -3.85 -12.87 4.30
CA LEU A 50 -4.36 -13.00 5.67
C LEU A 50 -3.23 -13.12 6.70
N GLN A 51 -1.99 -13.32 6.24
CA GLN A 51 -0.81 -13.40 7.09
C GLN A 51 -0.21 -12.02 7.28
N ALA A 52 0.31 -11.73 8.47
CA ALA A 52 1.06 -10.51 8.71
C ALA A 52 2.36 -10.55 7.89
N PRO A 53 2.77 -9.43 7.26
CA PRO A 53 4.09 -9.34 6.64
C PRO A 53 5.20 -9.58 7.68
N PRO A 54 6.43 -9.90 7.25
CA PRO A 54 7.58 -10.00 8.16
C PRO A 54 7.88 -8.65 8.79
N LYS A 55 8.67 -8.65 9.88
CA LYS A 55 8.98 -7.41 10.62
C LYS A 55 9.65 -6.38 9.73
N LYS A 56 10.59 -6.84 8.88
CA LYS A 56 11.11 -6.08 7.76
C LYS A 56 10.71 -6.72 6.47
N PHE A 57 10.29 -5.93 5.49
CA PHE A 57 9.78 -6.45 4.23
C PHE A 57 10.50 -5.82 3.04
N ILE A 58 11.16 -6.66 2.24
CA ILE A 58 11.74 -6.29 0.95
C ILE A 58 11.04 -7.16 -0.09
N PRO A 59 10.11 -6.58 -0.87
CA PRO A 59 9.39 -7.31 -1.90
C PRO A 59 10.33 -7.92 -2.93
N SER A 60 10.03 -9.11 -3.47
CA SER A 60 10.83 -9.68 -4.55
C SER A 60 10.66 -8.96 -5.89
N ASP A 61 9.59 -8.18 -6.04
CA ASP A 61 9.33 -7.31 -7.18
C ASP A 61 10.00 -5.93 -7.05
N CYS A 62 10.82 -5.71 -6.02
CA CYS A 62 11.52 -4.46 -5.85
C CYS A 62 12.72 -4.36 -6.82
N GLY A 63 12.77 -3.29 -7.61
CA GLY A 63 13.94 -2.94 -8.43
C GLY A 63 15.13 -2.49 -7.58
N ASP A 64 16.24 -2.16 -8.23
CA ASP A 64 17.43 -1.57 -7.60
C ASP A 64 17.16 -0.20 -6.97
N GLU A 65 16.15 0.53 -7.48
CA GLU A 65 15.68 1.80 -6.91
C GLU A 65 15.14 1.68 -5.49
N TYR A 66 14.76 0.48 -5.02
CA TYR A 66 14.24 0.25 -3.68
C TYR A 66 15.22 0.64 -2.58
N GLU A 67 16.53 0.44 -2.82
CA GLU A 67 17.59 0.83 -1.89
C GLU A 67 17.66 2.35 -1.69
N CYS A 68 17.21 3.11 -2.69
CA CYS A 68 17.27 4.57 -2.75
C CYS A 68 15.92 5.24 -2.51
N CYS A 69 14.88 4.48 -2.16
CA CYS A 69 13.52 4.98 -2.00
C CYS A 69 12.87 4.59 -0.66
N CYS A 70 13.60 3.96 0.26
CA CYS A 70 13.02 3.37 1.47
C CYS A 70 13.70 3.84 2.77
N ILE A 71 12.88 4.04 3.80
CA ILE A 71 13.29 4.28 5.17
C ILE A 71 12.84 3.13 6.06
N TYR A 72 13.80 2.55 6.76
CA TYR A 72 13.58 1.59 7.82
C TYR A 72 13.65 2.31 9.17
N ASN A 73 12.70 2.05 10.06
CA ASN A 73 12.54 2.68 11.36
C ASN A 73 12.15 4.18 11.29
N VAL A 74 11.04 4.51 10.61
CA VAL A 74 10.53 5.89 10.53
C VAL A 74 10.20 6.46 11.92
N THR A 75 9.79 5.61 12.86
CA THR A 75 9.49 6.02 14.25
C THR A 75 10.66 6.68 15.01
N LYS A 76 11.90 6.66 14.46
CA LYS A 76 13.04 7.38 15.01
C LYS A 76 12.92 8.91 14.89
N PHE A 77 12.12 9.40 13.94
CA PHE A 77 11.93 10.82 13.67
C PHE A 77 10.81 11.42 14.52
N ASN A 78 10.93 12.67 14.98
CA ASN A 78 9.88 13.31 15.78
C ASN A 78 8.80 13.99 14.93
N SER A 79 9.18 14.46 13.73
CA SER A 79 8.29 15.10 12.75
C SER A 79 8.51 14.52 11.35
N ILE A 80 7.47 14.60 10.51
CA ILE A 80 7.56 14.25 9.08
C ILE A 80 8.59 15.13 8.36
N ASP A 81 8.74 16.39 8.75
CA ASP A 81 9.69 17.33 8.13
C ASP A 81 11.16 16.91 8.27
N GLU A 82 11.47 15.95 9.17
CA GLU A 82 12.82 15.42 9.33
C GLU A 82 13.22 14.46 8.20
N PHE A 83 12.25 13.84 7.50
CA PHE A 83 12.52 12.82 6.50
C PHE A 83 11.74 12.96 5.18
N LEU A 84 10.70 13.79 5.17
CA LEU A 84 9.79 13.95 4.04
C LEU A 84 9.91 15.36 3.46
N GLU A 85 9.95 15.44 2.14
CA GLU A 85 9.72 16.65 1.37
C GLU A 85 8.33 16.60 0.76
N ILE A 86 7.61 17.71 0.86
CA ILE A 86 6.26 17.87 0.30
C ILE A 86 6.34 18.99 -0.74
N ASN A 87 6.27 18.60 -2.00
CA ASN A 87 6.35 19.51 -3.13
C ASN A 87 4.95 19.88 -3.61
N LYS A 88 4.63 21.17 -3.61
CA LYS A 88 3.34 21.69 -4.09
C LYS A 88 3.43 22.08 -5.57
N TRP A 89 2.54 21.50 -6.36
CA TRP A 89 2.31 21.82 -7.77
C TRP A 89 1.05 22.69 -7.92
N SER A 90 0.62 22.98 -9.16
CA SER A 90 -0.53 23.87 -9.39
C SER A 90 -1.80 23.40 -8.68
N ASP A 91 -2.08 22.10 -8.78
CA ASP A 91 -3.31 21.47 -8.29
C ASP A 91 -3.07 20.16 -7.54
N SER A 92 -1.81 19.85 -7.20
CA SER A 92 -1.45 18.61 -6.51
C SER A 92 -0.21 18.77 -5.62
N TYR A 93 0.09 17.72 -4.87
CA TYR A 93 1.25 17.55 -4.03
C TYR A 93 1.95 16.24 -4.41
N SER A 94 3.28 16.26 -4.48
CA SER A 94 4.12 15.07 -4.49
C SER A 94 4.86 14.93 -3.16
N LEU A 95 5.18 13.70 -2.82
CA LEU A 95 5.92 13.33 -1.62
C LEU A 95 7.25 12.73 -2.05
N GLU A 96 8.34 13.14 -1.40
CA GLU A 96 9.67 12.62 -1.67
C GLU A 96 10.41 12.40 -0.35
N LEU A 97 11.20 11.32 -0.27
CA LEU A 97 12.08 11.11 0.87
C LEU A 97 13.38 11.90 0.68
N LYS A 98 13.79 12.59 1.75
CA LYS A 98 15.02 13.37 1.79
C LYS A 98 16.24 12.52 1.47
N GLU A 99 17.07 12.99 0.55
CA GLU A 99 18.23 12.25 0.04
C GLU A 99 19.18 11.84 1.17
N GLU A 100 19.50 12.75 2.09
CA GLU A 100 20.40 12.46 3.21
C GLU A 100 19.87 11.35 4.14
N VAL A 101 18.55 11.24 4.26
CA VAL A 101 17.93 10.22 5.10
C VAL A 101 18.04 8.86 4.44
N VAL A 102 17.83 8.78 3.12
CA VAL A 102 17.86 7.51 2.40
C VAL A 102 19.30 7.01 2.21
N GLU A 103 20.27 7.90 1.97
CA GLU A 103 21.70 7.53 1.93
C GLU A 103 22.19 6.83 3.21
N GLU A 104 21.68 7.24 4.38
CA GLU A 104 21.97 6.55 5.65
C GLU A 104 21.40 5.12 5.70
N GLN A 105 20.30 4.84 4.99
CA GLN A 105 19.61 3.55 5.01
C GLN A 105 20.27 2.50 4.12
N SER A 106 20.85 2.91 2.98
CA SER A 106 21.53 2.00 2.04
C SER A 106 22.60 1.14 2.75
N ASN A 107 23.37 1.74 3.66
CA ASN A 107 24.38 1.00 4.44
C ASN A 107 23.80 -0.07 5.40
N ILE A 108 22.55 0.11 5.84
CA ILE A 108 21.84 -0.83 6.72
C ILE A 108 21.29 -1.99 5.89
N PHE A 109 20.75 -1.68 4.71
CA PHE A 109 20.20 -2.64 3.76
C PHE A 109 21.24 -3.73 3.43
N ASP A 110 22.45 -3.35 3.04
CA ASP A 110 23.53 -4.28 2.65
C ASP A 110 23.82 -5.40 3.67
N ARG A 111 23.65 -5.14 4.97
CA ARG A 111 24.03 -6.10 6.02
C ARG A 111 22.95 -7.13 6.34
N GLU A 112 21.69 -6.76 6.15
CA GLU A 112 20.54 -7.59 6.56
C GLU A 112 19.70 -8.06 5.37
N SER A 113 19.94 -7.52 4.17
CA SER A 113 19.13 -7.75 2.96
C SER A 113 18.90 -9.23 2.68
N GLU A 114 19.93 -10.08 2.66
CA GLU A 114 19.76 -11.52 2.37
C GLU A 114 18.75 -12.22 3.30
N ASN A 115 18.79 -11.93 4.61
CA ASN A 115 17.88 -12.53 5.57
C ASN A 115 16.46 -11.98 5.41
N ILE A 116 16.35 -10.66 5.22
CA ILE A 116 15.06 -9.99 5.03
C ILE A 116 14.39 -10.46 3.74
N SER A 117 15.14 -10.56 2.64
CA SER A 117 14.65 -11.10 1.36
C SER A 117 14.17 -12.53 1.50
N MET A 118 14.89 -13.39 2.22
CA MET A 118 14.43 -14.76 2.46
C MET A 118 13.11 -14.83 3.26
N GLU A 119 12.94 -13.98 4.28
CA GLU A 119 11.67 -13.90 5.03
C GLU A 119 10.54 -13.32 4.18
N SER A 120 10.86 -12.31 3.37
CA SER A 120 9.92 -11.66 2.46
C SER A 120 9.41 -12.62 1.39
N SER A 121 10.30 -13.37 0.73
CA SER A 121 9.90 -14.39 -0.26
C SER A 121 9.01 -15.47 0.35
N LYS A 122 9.29 -15.92 1.59
CA LYS A 122 8.42 -16.90 2.29
C LYS A 122 7.04 -16.32 2.58
N PHE A 123 6.97 -15.04 2.92
CA PHE A 123 5.70 -14.35 3.12
C PHE A 123 4.94 -14.20 1.79
N GLU A 124 5.64 -13.91 0.69
CA GLU A 124 5.05 -13.75 -0.64
C GLU A 124 4.38 -15.02 -1.17
N GLU A 125 4.84 -16.20 -0.74
CA GLU A 125 4.15 -17.48 -0.98
C GLU A 125 2.72 -17.52 -0.41
N SER A 126 2.36 -16.60 0.50
CA SER A 126 1.00 -16.46 1.07
C SER A 126 0.08 -15.51 0.30
N LEU A 127 0.61 -14.80 -0.71
CA LEU A 127 -0.16 -13.81 -1.46
C LEU A 127 -1.11 -14.50 -2.45
N GLU A 128 -2.37 -14.10 -2.42
CA GLU A 128 -3.35 -14.42 -3.45
C GLU A 128 -3.42 -13.26 -4.44
N SER A 129 -3.16 -13.54 -5.72
CA SER A 129 -3.15 -12.56 -6.79
C SER A 129 -4.46 -12.56 -7.57
N PHE A 130 -4.94 -11.37 -7.91
CA PHE A 130 -6.16 -11.13 -8.68
C PHE A 130 -5.88 -10.13 -9.80
N ALA A 131 -6.37 -10.44 -11.00
CA ALA A 131 -6.43 -9.53 -12.14
C ALA A 131 -7.91 -9.23 -12.45
N PRO A 132 -8.26 -8.05 -12.99
CA PRO A 132 -9.58 -7.82 -13.55
C PRO A 132 -9.74 -8.71 -14.79
N TYR A 133 -10.86 -9.43 -14.91
CA TYR A 133 -11.12 -10.23 -16.11
C TYR A 133 -11.41 -9.29 -17.30
N GLU A 134 -10.78 -9.53 -18.44
CA GLU A 134 -10.93 -8.72 -19.67
C GLU A 134 -12.37 -8.67 -20.20
N GLU A 135 -13.24 -9.66 -19.93
CA GLU A 135 -14.55 -9.78 -20.60
C GLU A 135 -15.76 -9.26 -19.79
N GLU A 136 -15.66 -9.00 -18.48
CA GLU A 136 -16.83 -8.65 -17.63
C GLU A 136 -17.00 -7.15 -17.36
N TYR A 137 -16.03 -6.31 -17.73
CA TYR A 137 -16.03 -4.88 -17.43
C TYR A 137 -16.01 -3.98 -18.68
N GLU A 138 -16.13 -4.54 -19.89
CA GLU A 138 -16.05 -3.78 -21.15
C GLU A 138 -17.26 -2.88 -21.44
N ASP A 139 -18.44 -3.12 -20.87
CA ASP A 139 -19.68 -2.44 -21.31
C ASP A 139 -20.26 -1.37 -20.35
N ASP A 140 -19.80 -1.28 -19.09
CA ASP A 140 -20.25 -0.26 -18.11
C ASP A 140 -19.09 0.62 -17.59
N ALA A 141 -17.96 0.63 -18.32
CA ALA A 141 -16.67 1.24 -18.00
C ALA A 141 -16.63 2.78 -17.89
N GLU A 142 -17.77 3.46 -17.77
CA GLU A 142 -17.78 4.92 -17.63
C GLU A 142 -17.73 5.43 -16.18
N ASN A 143 -17.91 4.62 -15.11
CA ASN A 143 -17.96 5.20 -13.75
C ASN A 143 -17.62 4.33 -12.52
N GLU A 144 -17.20 3.06 -12.62
CA GLU A 144 -16.83 2.29 -11.42
C GLU A 144 -15.30 2.21 -11.26
N SER A 145 -14.75 3.04 -10.37
CA SER A 145 -13.33 2.96 -9.99
C SER A 145 -13.02 1.59 -9.40
N LEU A 146 -12.09 0.84 -10.00
CA LEU A 146 -11.61 -0.46 -9.49
C LEU A 146 -11.10 -0.35 -8.05
N LEU A 147 -10.67 0.84 -7.66
CA LEU A 147 -10.24 1.21 -6.32
C LEU A 147 -10.86 2.53 -5.83
N ASN A 148 -11.31 2.55 -4.59
CA ASN A 148 -11.82 3.73 -3.90
C ASN A 148 -11.21 3.78 -2.51
N THR A 149 -10.46 4.84 -2.21
CA THR A 149 -9.72 4.97 -0.95
C THR A 149 -10.62 5.01 0.28
N ASP A 150 -11.90 5.39 0.16
CA ASP A 150 -12.85 5.37 1.29
C ASP A 150 -13.14 3.97 1.82
N ASP A 151 -12.90 2.93 1.02
CA ASP A 151 -13.07 1.54 1.43
C ASP A 151 -11.99 1.10 2.43
N PHE A 152 -10.86 1.81 2.48
CA PHE A 152 -9.75 1.43 3.36
C PHE A 152 -10.08 1.53 4.85
N LYS A 153 -11.12 2.31 5.20
CA LYS A 153 -11.59 2.44 6.58
C LYS A 153 -12.01 1.13 7.25
N TYR A 154 -12.24 0.07 6.46
CA TYR A 154 -12.65 -1.22 6.99
C TYR A 154 -11.47 -2.17 7.29
N PHE A 155 -10.25 -1.88 6.82
CA PHE A 155 -9.06 -2.72 7.05
C PHE A 155 -8.28 -2.27 8.30
N THR A 156 -8.95 -2.15 9.44
CA THR A 156 -8.36 -1.61 10.68
C THR A 156 -7.20 -2.43 11.25
N GLU A 157 -7.02 -3.67 10.77
CA GLU A 157 -5.97 -4.60 11.17
C GLU A 157 -4.88 -4.79 10.11
N LEU A 158 -4.90 -3.98 9.05
CA LEU A 158 -3.92 -3.99 7.97
C LEU A 158 -2.54 -3.58 8.49
N GLU A 159 -1.50 -4.33 8.12
CA GLU A 159 -0.13 -4.11 8.59
C GLU A 159 0.80 -3.68 7.45
N GLY A 160 0.55 -4.14 6.22
CA GLY A 160 1.26 -3.70 5.02
C GLY A 160 0.32 -3.23 3.91
N LEU A 161 0.67 -2.09 3.30
CA LEU A 161 -0.05 -1.52 2.17
C LEU A 161 0.97 -1.06 1.12
N ARG A 162 0.78 -1.47 -0.12
CA ARG A 162 1.60 -1.03 -1.25
C ARG A 162 0.73 -0.56 -2.40
N PHE A 163 1.00 0.63 -2.92
CA PHE A 163 0.41 1.16 -4.13
C PHE A 163 1.50 1.32 -5.18
N MET A 164 1.44 0.57 -6.27
CA MET A 164 2.41 0.61 -7.38
C MET A 164 1.78 1.37 -8.55
N ASP A 165 2.29 2.56 -8.83
CA ASP A 165 1.85 3.45 -9.92
C ASP A 165 0.37 3.83 -9.97
N CYS A 166 -0.32 3.80 -8.82
CA CYS A 166 -1.73 4.14 -8.69
C CYS A 166 -2.03 5.65 -8.78
N CYS A 167 -1.38 6.37 -9.70
CA CYS A 167 -1.45 7.82 -9.82
C CYS A 167 -2.81 8.34 -10.32
N ILE A 168 -3.65 7.46 -10.88
CA ILE A 168 -5.01 7.77 -11.35
C ILE A 168 -6.05 7.49 -10.25
N GLU A 169 -5.74 6.60 -9.30
CA GLU A 169 -6.66 6.11 -8.28
C GLU A 169 -6.45 6.79 -6.93
N ILE A 170 -5.19 7.10 -6.61
CA ILE A 170 -4.78 7.59 -5.28
C ILE A 170 -4.48 9.09 -5.37
N HIS A 171 -5.51 9.87 -5.03
CA HIS A 171 -5.42 11.33 -4.93
C HIS A 171 -5.45 11.85 -3.49
N LYS A 172 -5.71 10.98 -2.50
CA LYS A 172 -5.80 11.32 -1.07
C LYS A 172 -5.30 10.14 -0.25
N ILE A 173 -4.70 10.43 0.89
CA ILE A 173 -4.19 9.43 1.85
C ILE A 173 -4.73 9.63 3.27
N ASP A 174 -5.85 10.34 3.42
CA ASP A 174 -6.48 10.60 4.71
C ASP A 174 -7.02 9.33 5.39
N PHE A 175 -7.24 8.25 4.62
CA PHE A 175 -7.54 6.92 5.15
C PHE A 175 -6.44 6.36 6.06
N LEU A 176 -5.20 6.86 5.98
CA LEU A 176 -4.14 6.46 6.91
C LEU A 176 -4.51 6.73 8.38
N LYS A 177 -5.36 7.75 8.64
CA LYS A 177 -5.82 8.12 9.99
C LYS A 177 -6.60 7.02 10.73
N VAL A 178 -7.10 6.01 10.00
CA VAL A 178 -7.86 4.89 10.59
C VAL A 178 -7.09 3.57 10.55
N LEU A 179 -5.95 3.51 9.84
CA LEU A 179 -5.10 2.33 9.71
C LEU A 179 -4.06 2.24 10.84
N ASN A 180 -4.54 2.20 12.09
CA ASN A 180 -3.70 2.24 13.30
C ASN A 180 -2.71 1.06 13.48
N LYS A 181 -2.80 0.03 12.64
CA LYS A 181 -1.92 -1.14 12.62
C LYS A 181 -0.93 -1.13 11.46
N LEU A 182 -1.08 -0.17 10.54
CA LEU A 182 -0.23 -0.08 9.38
C LEU A 182 1.18 0.27 9.84
N ARG A 183 2.14 -0.53 9.39
CA ARG A 183 3.56 -0.37 9.74
C ARG A 183 4.46 -0.37 8.50
N ILE A 184 4.01 -0.93 7.38
CA ILE A 184 4.70 -0.88 6.10
C ILE A 184 3.81 -0.15 5.12
N LEU A 185 4.30 0.95 4.55
CA LEU A 185 3.67 1.63 3.43
C LEU A 185 4.65 1.80 2.28
N GLU A 186 4.24 1.39 1.09
CA GLU A 186 4.94 1.71 -0.14
C GLU A 186 4.03 2.55 -1.03
N LEU A 187 4.52 3.72 -1.42
CA LEU A 187 3.89 4.60 -2.37
C LEU A 187 4.79 4.65 -3.60
N GLY A 188 4.33 4.02 -4.67
CA GLY A 188 4.79 4.33 -6.03
C GLY A 188 4.36 5.74 -6.42
N THR A 189 4.27 5.99 -7.72
CA THR A 189 3.81 7.28 -8.25
C THR A 189 2.42 7.65 -7.73
N VAL A 190 2.32 8.73 -6.94
CA VAL A 190 1.05 9.31 -6.50
C VAL A 190 1.01 10.82 -6.73
N SER A 191 -0.17 11.34 -7.06
CA SER A 191 -0.42 12.78 -7.20
C SER A 191 -1.58 13.17 -6.30
N LEU A 192 -1.26 13.75 -5.15
CA LEU A 192 -2.22 14.00 -4.08
C LEU A 192 -2.89 15.37 -4.25
N GLU A 193 -4.22 15.44 -4.11
CA GLU A 193 -4.98 16.69 -4.09
C GLU A 193 -4.92 17.39 -2.71
N SER A 194 -4.61 16.64 -1.66
CA SER A 194 -4.49 17.11 -0.28
C SER A 194 -3.36 16.40 0.45
N ILE A 195 -2.82 17.04 1.49
CA ILE A 195 -1.82 16.49 2.41
C ILE A 195 -2.43 15.96 3.72
N ASP A 196 -3.75 15.89 3.80
CA ASP A 196 -4.44 15.32 4.97
C ASP A 196 -4.04 13.84 5.16
N GLY A 197 -3.54 13.50 6.36
CA GLY A 197 -3.12 12.13 6.68
C GLY A 197 -1.62 11.87 6.47
N VAL A 198 -0.88 12.79 5.84
CA VAL A 198 0.58 12.69 5.69
C VAL A 198 1.27 12.62 7.06
N GLU A 199 0.71 13.26 8.09
CA GLU A 199 1.22 13.22 9.45
C GLU A 199 1.28 11.81 10.05
N GLU A 200 0.50 10.87 9.54
CA GLU A 200 0.44 9.49 10.01
C GLU A 200 1.64 8.66 9.52
N LEU A 201 2.35 9.12 8.49
CA LEU A 201 3.54 8.43 7.95
C LEU A 201 4.64 8.24 8.99
N LYS A 202 4.74 9.14 9.99
CA LYS A 202 5.71 9.02 11.09
C LYS A 202 5.48 7.81 12.01
N ASN A 203 4.28 7.22 11.97
CA ASN A 203 3.92 6.08 12.80
C ASN A 203 4.32 4.74 12.18
N LEU A 204 4.83 4.76 10.93
CA LEU A 204 5.25 3.58 10.21
C LEU A 204 6.58 3.03 10.74
N GLU A 205 6.77 1.73 10.60
CA GLU A 205 8.08 1.10 10.77
C GLU A 205 8.88 1.23 9.47
N GLU A 206 8.24 1.06 8.32
CA GLU A 206 8.85 1.10 6.99
C GLU A 206 8.03 1.98 6.05
N LEU A 207 8.70 2.90 5.37
CA LEU A 207 8.11 3.77 4.36
C LEU A 207 8.98 3.79 3.12
N CYS A 208 8.40 3.42 1.99
CA CYS A 208 9.02 3.55 0.69
C CYS A 208 8.22 4.52 -0.17
N ILE A 209 8.90 5.49 -0.78
CA ILE A 209 8.30 6.43 -1.74
C ILE A 209 9.18 6.46 -2.98
N TRP A 210 8.66 5.97 -4.09
CA TRP A 210 9.39 5.89 -5.35
C TRP A 210 9.53 7.27 -5.98
N ARG A 211 10.73 7.55 -6.51
CA ARG A 211 11.04 8.79 -7.22
C ARG A 211 10.69 8.61 -8.70
N ASN A 212 10.00 9.59 -9.28
CA ASN A 212 9.76 9.70 -10.73
C ASN A 212 10.41 10.95 -11.30
#